data_AF-A0A9W8PWB3-F1
#
_entry.id   AF-A0A9W8PWB3-F1
#
_cell.length_a   1.000
_cell.length_b   1.000
_cell.length_c   1.000
_cell.angle_alpha   90.00
_cell.angle_beta   90.00
_cell.angle_gamma   90.00
#
_symmetry.space_group_name_H-M   'P 1'
#
loop_
_entity.id
_entity.type
_entity.pdbx_description
1 polymer ?
#
loop_
_entity_poly.entity_id
_entity_poly.type
_entity_poly.pdbx_seq_one_letter_code
_entity_poly.pdbx_strand_id
1 'polypeptide(L)'
;MDKVPNEVLDLILSHLTAHRKKHDLYQARLVARRWNHLAIKHIFSTIGLYHNSVPAPKQFQSWHKLLGQKSIRDTVQRVIIHTWPDGVRKDEGPFHCDWDKWEWDGEWPEFTSAIDRIIELDHLKALEIHFSHMCRGEESHWHEGAGASEDREMPGERKAALEAIYKAVKQREARSNASPIRELRLNHLQNMDPPDVLVNGLLKGIERLDLNIVEEENVFLNSDDFEMPEKFKWDGILRNKILAPIADQLVELSIGAQYEWGLLPARFKGKGLLFPKLKKLRLDLYAIGHYDQMDWVLDQKSLTRLHLEHCQIVTHLHFSDQEEEWDISTDDWESSNEDPWFRSLATNYYTFDLRWNTIFDKFRKGLPELTEFRVGWALIGESKGDFSRRYLNFSTDGFPVPFMQEEEYDRVKECKYGPWDVADDAYDMDVAALEALKKTVYERRKGQSI
;
A
#
# COMPACT_ATOMS: atom_id res chain seq x y z
N MET A 1 -23.57 34.05 -15.93
CA MET A 1 -23.26 32.67 -15.48
C MET A 1 -24.51 31.87 -15.07
N ASP A 2 -25.71 32.47 -15.01
CA ASP A 2 -26.94 31.79 -14.57
C ASP A 2 -27.49 30.70 -15.52
N LYS A 3 -26.89 30.53 -16.70
CA LYS A 3 -27.33 29.59 -17.72
C LYS A 3 -26.62 28.22 -17.70
N VAL A 4 -25.54 28.07 -16.94
CA VAL A 4 -24.81 26.78 -16.88
C VAL A 4 -25.58 25.84 -15.95
N PRO A 5 -25.92 24.59 -16.34
CA PRO A 5 -26.59 23.61 -15.48
C PRO A 5 -25.74 23.20 -14.26
N ASN A 6 -26.38 22.72 -13.19
CA ASN A 6 -25.67 22.32 -11.97
C ASN A 6 -24.74 21.14 -12.24
N GLU A 7 -25.15 20.24 -13.12
CA GLU A 7 -24.44 19.04 -13.54
C GLU A 7 -23.11 19.38 -14.21
N VAL A 8 -23.10 20.45 -15.03
CA VAL A 8 -21.88 20.93 -15.69
C VAL A 8 -20.93 21.58 -14.68
N LEU A 9 -21.45 22.37 -13.75
CA LEU A 9 -20.64 22.98 -12.68
C LEU A 9 -20.07 21.92 -11.73
N ASP A 10 -20.86 20.89 -11.40
CA ASP A 10 -20.45 19.78 -10.57
C ASP A 10 -19.35 18.96 -11.26
N LEU A 11 -19.47 18.71 -12.56
CA LEU A 11 -18.43 18.06 -13.36
C LEU A 11 -17.13 18.89 -13.37
N ILE A 12 -17.21 20.21 -13.59
CA ILE A 12 -16.04 21.10 -13.54
C ILE A 12 -15.36 21.03 -12.17
N LEU A 13 -16.13 21.11 -11.09
CA LEU A 13 -15.60 21.01 -9.72
C LEU A 13 -14.99 19.62 -9.44
N SER A 14 -15.59 18.56 -9.96
CA SER A 14 -15.06 17.20 -9.85
C SER A 14 -13.75 17.01 -10.62
N HIS A 15 -13.54 17.71 -11.74
CA HIS A 15 -12.24 17.71 -12.42
C HIS A 15 -11.19 18.54 -11.68
N LEU A 16 -11.59 19.63 -11.01
CA LEU A 16 -10.70 20.38 -10.14
C LEU A 16 -10.24 19.55 -8.94
N THR A 17 -11.08 18.65 -8.41
CA THR A 17 -10.71 17.74 -7.31
C THR A 17 -9.81 16.60 -7.78
N ALA A 18 -10.00 16.09 -9.01
CA ALA A 18 -9.23 14.96 -9.54
C ALA A 18 -7.78 15.32 -9.94
N HIS A 19 -7.49 16.59 -10.22
CA HIS A 19 -6.20 17.00 -10.81
C HIS A 19 -5.47 18.15 -10.09
N ARG A 20 -6.04 18.79 -9.05
CA ARG A 20 -5.43 19.95 -8.36
C ARG A 20 -5.62 19.97 -6.84
N LYS A 21 -4.78 20.76 -6.16
CA LYS A 21 -4.77 20.98 -4.71
C LYS A 21 -6.11 21.59 -4.26
N LYS A 22 -6.64 21.17 -3.09
CA LYS A 22 -7.90 21.63 -2.45
C LYS A 22 -8.10 23.16 -2.43
N HIS A 23 -7.02 23.94 -2.57
CA HIS A 23 -7.04 25.40 -2.65
C HIS A 23 -8.00 25.96 -3.71
N ASP A 24 -8.06 25.37 -4.91
CA ASP A 24 -8.91 25.86 -6.00
C ASP A 24 -10.40 25.74 -5.63
N LEU A 25 -10.78 24.73 -4.85
CA LEU A 25 -12.15 24.57 -4.35
C LEU A 25 -12.50 25.59 -3.27
N TYR A 26 -11.53 25.99 -2.43
CA TYR A 26 -11.75 27.06 -1.46
C TYR A 26 -12.02 28.39 -2.15
N GLN A 27 -11.31 28.69 -3.24
CA GLN A 27 -11.57 29.88 -4.05
C GLN A 27 -12.91 29.79 -4.79
N ALA A 28 -13.25 28.61 -5.34
CA ALA A 28 -14.52 28.35 -6.00
C ALA A 28 -15.73 28.66 -5.11
N ARG A 29 -15.63 28.43 -3.79
CA ARG A 29 -16.69 28.78 -2.83
C ARG A 29 -16.97 30.28 -2.72
N LEU A 30 -15.98 31.12 -3.02
CA LEU A 30 -16.10 32.58 -2.89
C LEU A 30 -16.76 33.22 -4.11
N VAL A 31 -16.88 32.50 -5.23
CA VAL A 31 -17.40 33.03 -6.50
C VAL A 31 -18.88 33.40 -6.40
N ALA A 32 -19.73 32.49 -5.91
CA ALA A 32 -21.16 32.72 -5.76
C ALA A 32 -21.81 31.69 -4.82
N ARG A 33 -23.00 31.98 -4.28
CA ARG A 33 -23.76 31.06 -3.40
C ARG A 33 -23.97 29.68 -4.02
N ARG A 34 -24.24 29.63 -5.33
CA ARG A 34 -24.46 28.41 -6.10
C ARG A 34 -23.18 27.55 -6.16
N TRP A 35 -22.04 28.17 -6.45
CA TRP A 35 -20.75 27.50 -6.46
C TRP A 35 -20.33 27.06 -5.07
N ASN A 36 -20.60 27.86 -4.04
CA ASN A 36 -20.37 27.46 -2.65
C ASN A 36 -21.12 26.17 -2.29
N HIS A 37 -22.39 26.05 -2.67
CA HIS A 37 -23.17 24.84 -2.37
C HIS A 37 -22.59 23.58 -3.05
N LEU A 38 -22.17 23.68 -4.31
CA LEU A 38 -21.55 22.56 -5.03
C LEU A 38 -20.15 22.25 -4.52
N ALA A 39 -19.31 23.27 -4.31
CA ALA A 39 -17.94 23.09 -3.83
C ALA A 39 -17.89 22.53 -2.40
N ILE A 40 -18.85 22.87 -1.53
CA ILE A 40 -19.00 22.24 -0.20
C ILE A 40 -19.16 20.72 -0.34
N LYS A 41 -19.92 20.23 -1.33
CA LYS A 41 -20.09 18.79 -1.56
C LYS A 41 -18.76 18.10 -1.85
N HIS A 42 -17.95 18.71 -2.71
CA HIS A 42 -16.63 18.19 -3.07
C HIS A 42 -15.58 18.34 -1.97
N ILE A 43 -15.66 19.40 -1.16
CA ILE A 43 -14.70 19.64 -0.07
C ILE A 43 -14.94 18.71 1.12
N PHE A 44 -16.20 18.46 1.46
CA PHE A 44 -16.57 17.66 2.63
C PHE A 44 -17.00 16.23 2.29
N SER A 45 -16.92 15.81 1.02
CA SER A 45 -17.11 14.40 0.65
C SER A 45 -16.09 13.51 1.33
N THR A 46 -14.89 14.03 1.60
CA THR A 46 -13.82 13.36 2.36
C THR A 46 -13.39 14.23 3.53
N ILE A 47 -13.44 13.68 4.74
CA ILE A 47 -12.98 14.34 5.97
C ILE A 47 -11.96 13.48 6.69
N GLY A 48 -11.03 14.12 7.40
CA GLY A 48 -10.00 13.45 8.18
C GLY A 48 -10.20 13.68 9.68
N LEU A 49 -10.20 12.60 10.44
CA LEU A 49 -10.00 12.62 11.89
C LEU A 49 -8.50 12.52 12.13
N TYR A 50 -7.90 13.64 12.53
CA TYR A 50 -6.47 13.73 12.80
C TYR A 50 -6.23 13.60 14.29
N HIS A 51 -5.29 12.73 14.63
CA HIS A 51 -4.71 12.63 15.95
C HIS A 51 -3.35 13.34 15.90
N ASN A 52 -3.28 14.62 16.28
CA ASN A 52 -2.01 15.37 16.37
C ASN A 52 -2.00 16.37 17.53
N SER A 53 -0.93 17.15 17.66
CA SER A 53 -0.72 18.11 18.77
C SER A 53 -1.75 19.25 18.82
N VAL A 54 -2.60 19.38 17.80
CA VAL A 54 -3.66 20.40 17.75
C VAL A 54 -5.05 19.88 18.21
N PRO A 55 -5.62 18.80 17.63
CA PRO A 55 -6.94 18.30 18.02
C PRO A 55 -6.92 17.46 19.28
N ALA A 56 -5.87 16.66 19.56
CA ALA A 56 -5.87 15.74 20.70
C ALA A 56 -5.93 16.49 22.05
N PRO A 57 -5.11 17.54 22.30
CA PRO A 57 -5.22 18.33 23.55
C PRO A 57 -6.55 19.08 23.69
N LYS A 58 -7.28 19.25 22.59
CA LYS A 58 -8.61 19.87 22.56
C LYS A 58 -9.73 18.84 22.43
N GLN A 59 -9.46 17.57 22.75
CA GLN A 59 -10.44 16.49 22.76
C GLN A 59 -11.24 16.42 21.44
N PHE A 60 -10.56 16.62 20.31
CA PHE A 60 -11.14 16.59 18.98
C PHE A 60 -12.35 17.54 18.79
N GLN A 61 -12.43 18.65 19.53
CA GLN A 61 -13.54 19.61 19.47
C GLN A 61 -13.85 20.12 18.05
N SER A 62 -12.82 20.32 17.22
CA SER A 62 -12.98 20.74 15.82
C SER A 62 -13.74 19.69 14.99
N TRP A 63 -13.43 18.40 15.19
CA TRP A 63 -14.11 17.27 14.57
C TRP A 63 -15.57 17.16 15.03
N HIS A 64 -15.80 17.25 16.34
CA HIS A 64 -17.16 17.25 16.88
C HIS A 64 -17.99 18.44 16.36
N LYS A 65 -17.41 19.64 16.30
CA LYS A 65 -18.08 20.83 15.75
C LYS A 65 -18.37 20.68 14.26
N LEU A 66 -17.45 20.10 13.50
CA LEU A 66 -17.63 19.82 12.08
C LEU A 66 -18.82 18.89 11.86
N LEU A 67 -18.85 17.77 12.59
CA LEU A 67 -19.92 16.77 12.49
C LEU A 67 -21.21 17.17 13.20
N GLY A 68 -21.20 18.22 14.02
CA GLY A 68 -22.41 18.85 14.54
C GLY A 68 -23.25 19.50 13.43
N GLN A 69 -22.66 19.80 12.27
CA GLN A 69 -23.37 20.39 11.14
C GLN A 69 -24.03 19.31 10.29
N LYS A 70 -25.38 19.29 10.26
CA LYS A 70 -26.15 18.33 9.47
C LYS A 70 -25.77 18.32 7.99
N SER A 71 -25.59 19.49 7.37
CA SER A 71 -25.20 19.61 5.97
C SER A 71 -23.87 18.93 5.63
N ILE A 72 -22.95 18.84 6.60
CA ILE A 72 -21.68 18.15 6.43
C ILE A 72 -21.90 16.65 6.55
N ARG A 73 -22.59 16.19 7.60
CA ARG A 73 -22.92 14.75 7.76
C ARG A 73 -23.63 14.16 6.55
N ASP A 74 -24.57 14.90 5.97
CA ASP A 74 -25.33 14.49 4.77
C ASP A 74 -24.45 14.48 3.49
N THR A 75 -23.24 15.04 3.54
CA THR A 75 -22.32 15.15 2.39
C THR A 75 -21.19 14.12 2.44
N VAL A 76 -20.75 13.72 3.64
CA VAL A 76 -19.56 12.88 3.82
C VAL A 76 -19.77 11.49 3.23
N GLN A 77 -18.84 11.08 2.37
CA GLN A 77 -18.80 9.76 1.73
C GLN A 77 -17.54 8.97 2.07
N ARG A 78 -16.50 9.64 2.56
CA ARG A 78 -15.22 9.04 2.96
C ARG A 78 -14.73 9.67 4.27
N VAL A 79 -14.25 8.82 5.16
CA VAL A 79 -13.55 9.23 6.38
C VAL A 79 -12.15 8.65 6.36
N ILE A 80 -11.17 9.49 6.68
CA ILE A 80 -9.78 9.08 6.93
C ILE A 80 -9.54 9.21 8.43
N ILE A 81 -9.09 8.14 9.08
CA ILE A 81 -8.78 8.11 10.50
C ILE A 81 -7.27 7.93 10.62
N HIS A 82 -6.60 8.96 11.14
CA HIS A 82 -5.19 8.86 11.49
C HIS A 82 -5.10 8.43 12.96
N THR A 83 -4.57 7.23 13.21
CA THR A 83 -4.28 6.77 14.58
C THR A 83 -2.97 7.36 15.09
N TRP A 84 -2.15 7.91 14.20
CA TRP A 84 -0.90 8.59 14.50
C TRP A 84 -0.81 9.94 13.78
N PRO A 85 -0.14 10.95 14.36
CA PRO A 85 0.11 12.23 13.71
C PRO A 85 1.11 12.14 12.56
N ASP A 86 0.70 12.64 11.40
CA ASP A 86 1.61 12.84 10.28
C ASP A 86 2.68 13.90 10.62
N GLY A 87 3.96 13.54 10.47
CA GLY A 87 5.07 14.49 10.44
C GLY A 87 5.52 15.06 11.78
N VAL A 88 5.22 14.41 12.90
CA VAL A 88 5.74 14.78 14.22
C VAL A 88 6.50 13.59 14.79
N ARG A 89 7.82 13.70 14.84
CA ARG A 89 8.65 12.88 15.74
C ARG A 89 8.33 13.29 17.18
N LYS A 90 8.31 12.39 18.17
CA LYS A 90 7.86 12.78 19.52
C LYS A 90 8.80 13.82 20.15
N ASP A 91 10.04 13.95 19.65
CA ASP A 91 11.03 14.94 20.06
C ASP A 91 10.76 16.37 19.53
N GLU A 92 9.98 16.55 18.47
CA GLU A 92 9.64 17.85 17.87
C GLU A 92 8.28 18.41 18.31
N GLY A 93 7.46 17.61 19.00
CA GLY A 93 6.21 18.04 19.61
C GLY A 93 6.41 18.60 21.02
N PRO A 94 5.58 19.56 21.48
CA PRO A 94 5.61 19.94 22.89
C PRO A 94 5.31 18.70 23.74
N PHE A 95 6.28 18.31 24.56
CA PHE A 95 6.24 17.28 25.60
C PHE A 95 4.81 16.94 26.06
N HIS A 96 4.45 15.65 25.98
CA HIS A 96 3.17 15.07 26.42
C HIS A 96 1.97 15.47 25.57
N CYS A 97 1.84 14.82 24.42
CA CYS A 97 0.53 14.68 23.83
C CYS A 97 0.13 13.21 23.90
N ASP A 98 -1.12 12.99 24.33
CA ASP A 98 -1.81 11.78 24.81
C ASP A 98 -1.82 10.55 23.85
N TRP A 99 -0.79 10.39 23.04
CA TRP A 99 -0.85 9.56 21.83
C TRP A 99 -0.76 8.08 22.15
N ASP A 100 -0.12 7.79 23.29
CA ASP A 100 0.04 6.49 23.94
C ASP A 100 -1.02 6.24 25.02
N LYS A 101 -2.10 7.03 25.08
CA LYS A 101 -3.18 6.80 26.06
C LYS A 101 -3.76 5.39 25.99
N TRP A 102 -3.91 4.84 24.79
CA TRP A 102 -4.38 3.46 24.67
C TRP A 102 -3.43 2.44 25.26
N GLU A 103 -2.12 2.69 25.18
CA GLU A 103 -1.11 1.83 25.79
C GLU A 103 -1.12 1.96 27.32
N TRP A 104 -1.07 3.20 27.85
CA TRP A 104 -0.92 3.44 29.29
C TRP A 104 -2.22 3.31 30.08
N ASP A 105 -3.30 3.87 29.56
CA ASP A 105 -4.59 3.91 30.26
C ASP A 105 -5.48 2.72 29.88
N GLY A 106 -5.12 1.97 28.82
CA GLY A 106 -5.92 0.89 28.26
C GLY A 106 -7.18 1.37 27.52
N GLU A 107 -7.46 2.67 27.54
CA GLU A 107 -8.59 3.30 26.90
C GLU A 107 -8.26 4.72 26.45
N TRP A 108 -9.00 5.20 25.43
CA TRP A 108 -8.94 6.60 25.04
C TRP A 108 -10.34 7.11 24.74
N PRO A 109 -11.09 7.55 25.76
CA PRO A 109 -12.48 7.92 25.62
C PRO A 109 -12.71 9.05 24.62
N GLU A 110 -11.84 10.06 24.57
CA GLU A 110 -12.00 11.20 23.66
C GLU A 110 -11.80 10.79 22.18
N PHE A 111 -10.78 10.00 21.88
CA PHE A 111 -10.57 9.54 20.51
C PHE A 111 -11.62 8.51 20.09
N THR A 112 -12.00 7.60 20.99
CA THR A 112 -13.13 6.67 20.78
C THR A 112 -14.42 7.44 20.51
N SER A 113 -14.70 8.50 21.28
CA SER A 113 -15.87 9.36 21.07
C SER A 113 -15.81 10.08 19.72
N ALA A 114 -14.63 10.49 19.26
CA ALA A 114 -14.45 11.07 17.94
C ALA A 114 -14.71 10.03 16.83
N ILE A 115 -14.22 8.79 16.97
CA ILE A 115 -14.49 7.67 16.05
C ILE A 115 -16.00 7.37 16.01
N ASP A 116 -16.67 7.30 17.16
CA ASP A 116 -18.13 7.02 17.24
C ASP A 116 -18.97 8.01 16.42
N ARG A 117 -18.48 9.22 16.15
CA ARG A 117 -19.18 10.17 15.29
C ARG A 117 -19.42 9.65 13.87
N ILE A 118 -18.68 8.65 13.39
CA ILE A 118 -18.95 8.04 12.07
C ILE A 118 -20.31 7.33 12.02
N ILE A 119 -20.87 6.95 13.17
CA ILE A 119 -22.22 6.37 13.29
C ILE A 119 -23.27 7.31 12.70
N GLU A 120 -23.02 8.61 12.75
CA GLU A 120 -23.93 9.64 12.26
C GLU A 120 -23.86 9.89 10.74
N LEU A 121 -22.99 9.18 10.02
CA LEU A 121 -22.71 9.42 8.60
C LEU A 121 -23.45 8.42 7.71
N ASP A 122 -24.73 8.68 7.43
CA ASP A 122 -25.60 7.76 6.69
C ASP A 122 -25.12 7.48 5.25
N HIS A 123 -24.29 8.36 4.66
CA HIS A 123 -23.79 8.23 3.28
C HIS A 123 -22.31 7.81 3.16
N LEU A 124 -21.68 7.40 4.27
CA LEU A 124 -20.32 6.88 4.28
C LEU A 124 -20.21 5.60 3.43
N LYS A 125 -19.28 5.60 2.47
CA LYS A 125 -19.03 4.50 1.52
C LYS A 125 -17.58 3.97 1.58
N ALA A 126 -16.65 4.81 2.02
CA ALA A 126 -15.24 4.48 2.09
C ALA A 126 -14.64 4.85 3.45
N LEU A 127 -13.76 4.01 3.95
CA LEU A 127 -13.00 4.24 5.17
C LEU A 127 -11.50 4.08 4.88
N GLU A 128 -10.70 5.00 5.37
CA GLU A 128 -9.25 4.86 5.38
C GLU A 128 -8.75 4.90 6.82
N ILE A 129 -7.86 3.98 7.16
CA ILE A 129 -7.23 3.88 8.47
C ILE A 129 -5.74 4.05 8.22
N HIS A 130 -5.16 5.10 8.78
CA HIS A 130 -3.76 5.47 8.59
C HIS A 130 -3.07 5.27 9.94
N PHE A 131 -2.29 4.21 10.02
CA PHE A 131 -1.41 3.94 11.14
C PHE A 131 -0.10 4.70 11.00
N SER A 132 0.69 4.73 12.07
CA SER A 132 2.06 5.22 12.03
C SER A 132 2.88 4.43 11.00
N HIS A 133 3.84 5.09 10.35
CA HIS A 133 4.89 4.39 9.61
C HIS A 133 5.98 3.85 10.55
N MET A 134 6.01 4.33 11.80
CA MET A 134 6.90 3.85 12.85
C MET A 134 6.12 2.87 13.73
N CYS A 135 6.40 1.57 13.62
CA CYS A 135 5.75 0.53 14.41
C CYS A 135 6.75 -0.35 15.16
N ARG A 136 6.24 -1.11 16.13
CA ARG A 136 7.00 -2.09 16.90
C ARG A 136 6.36 -3.48 16.77
N GLY A 137 7.14 -4.52 16.52
CA GLY A 137 6.70 -5.93 16.49
C GLY A 137 6.42 -6.49 17.88
N GLU A 138 5.78 -7.66 17.94
CA GLU A 138 5.47 -8.33 19.22
C GLU A 138 6.74 -8.90 19.87
N GLU A 139 7.67 -9.39 19.05
CA GLU A 139 8.92 -10.01 19.48
C GLU A 139 10.12 -9.03 19.47
N SER A 140 9.82 -7.73 19.35
CA SER A 140 10.78 -6.64 19.27
C SER A 140 11.63 -6.52 20.53
N HIS A 141 12.87 -7.01 20.42
CA HIS A 141 13.86 -7.06 21.49
C HIS A 141 14.80 -5.84 21.49
N TRP A 142 14.48 -4.79 20.72
CA TRP A 142 15.20 -3.51 20.77
C TRP A 142 15.21 -3.00 22.21
N HIS A 143 16.36 -3.21 22.87
CA HIS A 143 16.49 -3.12 24.31
C HIS A 143 16.20 -1.72 24.84
N GLU A 144 15.62 -1.72 26.04
CA GLU A 144 15.34 -0.62 26.99
C GLU A 144 16.51 0.34 27.30
N GLY A 145 17.65 0.23 26.60
CA GLY A 145 18.88 0.97 26.88
C GLY A 145 19.29 2.02 25.83
N ALA A 146 18.64 2.09 24.67
CA ALA A 146 19.13 2.89 23.54
C ALA A 146 18.22 4.07 23.15
N GLY A 147 17.45 4.67 24.06
CA GLY A 147 16.68 5.90 23.79
C GLY A 147 15.71 5.86 22.60
N ALA A 148 15.52 4.69 21.98
CA ALA A 148 14.77 4.45 20.74
C ALA A 148 13.37 3.87 21.02
N SER A 149 12.98 3.77 22.29
CA SER A 149 11.79 3.07 22.75
C SER A 149 10.51 3.90 22.73
N GLU A 150 10.57 5.20 22.45
CA GLU A 150 9.40 6.06 22.66
C GLU A 150 8.61 6.39 21.39
N ASP A 151 9.19 6.36 20.18
CA ASP A 151 8.56 6.97 18.99
C ASP A 151 7.81 6.01 18.05
N ARG A 152 7.31 4.88 18.56
CA ARG A 152 6.68 3.83 17.75
C ARG A 152 5.26 3.52 18.23
N GLU A 153 4.36 3.31 17.29
CA GLU A 153 3.00 2.84 17.59
C GLU A 153 3.05 1.33 17.90
N MET A 154 2.46 0.96 19.03
CA MET A 154 2.48 -0.41 19.54
C MET A 154 1.36 -1.26 18.91
N PRO A 155 1.54 -2.60 18.81
CA PRO A 155 0.50 -3.50 18.28
C PRO A 155 -0.85 -3.35 18.99
N GLY A 156 -0.82 -3.12 20.31
CA GLY A 156 -2.00 -2.93 21.14
C GLY A 156 -2.84 -1.70 20.75
N GLU A 157 -2.19 -0.60 20.38
CA GLU A 157 -2.86 0.65 19.99
C GLU A 157 -3.54 0.50 18.63
N ARG A 158 -2.84 -0.13 17.67
CA ARG A 158 -3.40 -0.46 16.34
C ARG A 158 -4.63 -1.34 16.49
N LYS A 159 -4.57 -2.34 17.37
CA LYS A 159 -5.70 -3.20 17.70
C LYS A 159 -6.85 -2.42 18.34
N ALA A 160 -6.58 -1.59 19.36
CA ALA A 160 -7.61 -0.79 20.03
C ALA A 160 -8.31 0.16 19.06
N ALA A 161 -7.57 0.79 18.13
CA ALA A 161 -8.14 1.60 17.08
C ALA A 161 -9.07 0.80 16.15
N LEU A 162 -8.61 -0.37 15.69
CA LEU A 162 -9.42 -1.26 14.85
C LEU A 162 -10.70 -1.72 15.57
N GLU A 163 -10.62 -2.02 16.86
CA GLU A 163 -11.77 -2.41 17.69
C GLU A 163 -12.78 -1.27 17.84
N ALA A 164 -12.32 -0.06 18.14
CA ALA A 164 -13.16 1.14 18.24
C ALA A 164 -13.85 1.44 16.90
N ILE A 165 -13.11 1.38 15.80
CA ILE A 165 -13.63 1.58 14.44
C ILE A 165 -14.66 0.51 14.10
N TYR A 166 -14.34 -0.76 14.33
CA TYR A 166 -15.25 -1.88 14.08
C TYR A 166 -16.57 -1.72 14.85
N LYS A 167 -16.50 -1.37 16.13
CA LYS A 167 -17.68 -1.11 16.97
C LYS A 167 -18.53 0.01 16.38
N ALA A 168 -17.93 1.13 16.00
CA ALA A 168 -18.65 2.26 15.41
C ALA A 168 -19.28 1.89 14.05
N VAL A 169 -18.57 1.15 13.20
CA VAL A 169 -19.11 0.63 11.92
C VAL A 169 -20.30 -0.29 12.17
N LYS A 170 -20.22 -1.20 13.15
CA LYS A 170 -21.34 -2.09 13.47
C LYS A 170 -22.58 -1.37 13.99
N GLN A 171 -22.39 -0.39 14.87
CA GLN A 171 -23.50 0.44 15.34
C GLN A 171 -24.13 1.25 14.20
N ARG A 172 -23.31 1.71 13.24
CA ARG A 172 -23.78 2.39 12.04
C ARG A 172 -24.60 1.46 11.15
N GLU A 173 -24.10 0.26 10.86
CA GLU A 173 -24.77 -0.74 10.02
C GLU A 173 -26.13 -1.17 10.57
N ALA A 174 -26.32 -1.10 11.90
CA ALA A 174 -27.61 -1.38 12.54
C ALA A 174 -28.69 -0.31 12.26
N ARG A 175 -28.34 0.84 11.69
CA ARG A 175 -29.29 1.91 11.34
C ARG A 175 -29.90 1.63 9.96
N SER A 176 -31.23 1.78 9.84
CA SER A 176 -31.97 1.46 8.62
C SER A 176 -31.58 2.26 7.37
N ASN A 177 -30.95 3.43 7.53
CA ASN A 177 -30.66 4.36 6.44
C ASN A 177 -29.16 4.41 6.08
N ALA A 178 -28.32 3.61 6.73
CA ALA A 178 -26.88 3.64 6.52
C ALA A 178 -26.48 2.96 5.20
N SER A 179 -25.76 3.66 4.33
CA SER A 179 -25.14 3.05 3.15
C SER A 179 -24.06 2.04 3.55
N PRO A 180 -23.88 0.93 2.82
CA PRO A 180 -22.79 0.01 3.10
C PRO A 180 -21.44 0.67 2.81
N ILE A 181 -20.46 0.41 3.67
CA ILE A 181 -19.06 0.75 3.40
C ILE A 181 -18.52 -0.35 2.49
N ARG A 182 -18.01 0.03 1.31
CA ARG A 182 -17.55 -0.90 0.27
C ARG A 182 -16.07 -0.75 -0.05
N GLU A 183 -15.44 0.28 0.50
CA GLU A 183 -14.03 0.57 0.27
C GLU A 183 -13.30 0.73 1.59
N LEU A 184 -12.21 0.00 1.74
CA LEU A 184 -11.32 0.07 2.88
C LEU A 184 -9.88 0.28 2.40
N ARG A 185 -9.22 1.31 2.93
CA ARG A 185 -7.78 1.50 2.80
C ARG A 185 -7.12 1.35 4.16
N LEU A 186 -6.10 0.51 4.23
CA LEU A 186 -5.25 0.35 5.41
C LEU A 186 -3.86 0.85 5.02
N ASN A 187 -3.55 2.06 5.45
CA ASN A 187 -2.24 2.66 5.24
C ASN A 187 -1.34 2.32 6.42
N HIS A 188 -0.16 1.77 6.12
CA HIS A 188 0.79 1.23 7.10
C HIS A 188 0.18 0.11 7.95
N LEU A 189 -0.48 -0.87 7.30
CA LEU A 189 -0.87 -2.11 7.97
C LEU A 189 0.40 -2.89 8.32
N GLN A 190 0.65 -3.10 9.61
CA GLN A 190 1.85 -3.80 10.04
C GLN A 190 1.79 -5.28 9.63
N ASN A 191 2.93 -5.83 9.23
CA ASN A 191 3.12 -7.21 8.78
C ASN A 191 2.99 -8.29 9.89
N MET A 192 2.01 -8.13 10.79
CA MET A 192 1.73 -9.03 11.92
C MET A 192 0.39 -9.75 11.75
N ASP A 193 0.07 -10.67 12.66
CA ASP A 193 -1.24 -11.30 12.70
C ASP A 193 -2.34 -10.24 12.93
N PRO A 194 -3.26 -10.02 11.96
CA PRO A 194 -4.29 -9.01 12.11
C PRO A 194 -5.30 -9.40 13.19
N PRO A 195 -5.83 -8.44 13.96
CA PRO A 195 -6.84 -8.75 14.97
C PRO A 195 -8.14 -9.24 14.32
N ASP A 196 -8.89 -10.09 15.03
CA ASP A 196 -10.14 -10.70 14.53
C ASP A 196 -11.16 -9.68 14.03
N VAL A 197 -11.22 -8.50 14.65
CA VAL A 197 -12.12 -7.41 14.23
C VAL A 197 -11.83 -6.89 12.83
N LEU A 198 -10.59 -7.02 12.35
CA LEU A 198 -10.22 -6.69 10.98
C LEU A 198 -10.68 -7.79 10.03
N VAL A 199 -10.22 -9.02 10.25
CA VAL A 199 -10.42 -10.15 9.32
C VAL A 199 -11.87 -10.65 9.26
N ASN A 200 -12.52 -10.80 10.42
CA ASN A 200 -13.89 -11.28 10.53
C ASN A 200 -14.92 -10.15 10.55
N GLY A 201 -14.45 -8.90 10.63
CA GLY A 201 -15.28 -7.72 10.79
C GLY A 201 -15.14 -6.74 9.62
N LEU A 202 -14.17 -5.84 9.70
CA LEU A 202 -14.03 -4.68 8.80
C LEU A 202 -13.81 -5.06 7.33
N LEU A 203 -13.18 -6.19 7.03
CA LEU A 203 -12.99 -6.65 5.64
C LEU A 203 -14.27 -7.21 5.01
N LYS A 204 -15.28 -7.57 5.81
CA LYS A 204 -16.50 -8.20 5.31
C LYS A 204 -17.32 -7.22 4.47
N GLY A 205 -17.66 -7.61 3.24
CA GLY A 205 -18.47 -6.81 2.33
C GLY A 205 -17.72 -5.67 1.62
N ILE A 206 -16.41 -5.55 1.82
CA ILE A 206 -15.52 -4.65 1.08
C ILE A 206 -15.31 -5.16 -0.36
N GLU A 207 -15.61 -4.31 -1.33
CA GLU A 207 -15.42 -4.56 -2.76
C GLU A 207 -14.11 -3.94 -3.28
N ARG A 208 -13.58 -2.93 -2.56
CA ARG A 208 -12.34 -2.24 -2.92
C ARG A 208 -11.39 -2.22 -1.73
N LEU A 209 -10.28 -2.92 -1.84
CA LEU A 209 -9.27 -3.00 -0.79
C LEU A 209 -7.95 -2.39 -1.26
N ASP A 210 -7.40 -1.49 -0.46
CA ASP A 210 -6.06 -0.92 -0.65
C ASP A 210 -5.22 -1.16 0.60
N LEU A 211 -4.21 -2.01 0.48
CA LEU A 211 -3.27 -2.37 1.53
C LEU A 211 -1.94 -1.71 1.23
N ASN A 212 -1.44 -0.92 2.18
CA ASN A 212 -0.04 -0.51 2.21
C ASN A 212 0.60 -1.09 3.46
N ILE A 213 1.50 -2.04 3.28
CA ILE A 213 2.12 -2.82 4.35
C ILE A 213 3.30 -2.04 4.93
N VAL A 214 3.46 -2.08 6.25
CA VAL A 214 4.62 -1.51 6.95
C VAL A 214 5.30 -2.61 7.74
N GLU A 215 6.61 -2.49 7.90
CA GLU A 215 7.41 -3.39 8.71
C GLU A 215 8.04 -2.60 9.85
N GLU A 216 8.43 -3.28 10.93
CA GLU A 216 9.28 -2.64 11.93
C GLU A 216 10.65 -2.31 11.31
N GLU A 217 11.07 -1.06 11.44
CA GLU A 217 12.34 -0.54 10.93
C GLU A 217 13.17 0.00 12.08
N ASN A 218 14.39 -0.46 12.32
CA ASN A 218 15.30 0.14 13.29
C ASN A 218 15.82 1.49 12.76
N VAL A 219 15.92 2.49 13.64
CA VAL A 219 16.48 3.82 13.30
C VAL A 219 17.93 3.70 12.81
N PHE A 220 18.64 2.67 13.26
CA PHE A 220 20.01 2.38 12.85
C PHE A 220 20.10 1.49 11.62
N LEU A 221 18.98 0.97 11.12
CA LEU A 221 18.90 0.29 9.84
C LEU A 221 19.97 -0.84 9.77
N ASN A 222 19.80 -1.87 10.60
CA ASN A 222 20.77 -2.97 10.72
C ASN A 222 20.20 -4.31 10.22
N SER A 223 21.06 -5.34 10.16
CA SER A 223 20.72 -6.69 9.70
C SER A 223 19.51 -7.30 10.40
N ASP A 224 19.37 -7.03 11.71
CA ASP A 224 18.34 -7.66 12.53
C ASP A 224 16.92 -7.22 12.13
N ASP A 225 16.76 -6.10 11.41
CA ASP A 225 15.46 -5.71 10.84
C ASP A 225 14.91 -6.77 9.88
N PHE A 226 15.78 -7.49 9.16
CA PHE A 226 15.38 -8.50 8.20
C PHE A 226 15.13 -9.88 8.83
N GLU A 227 15.64 -10.10 10.04
CA GLU A 227 15.51 -11.34 10.80
C GLU A 227 14.21 -11.39 11.64
N MET A 228 13.36 -10.37 11.56
CA MET A 228 12.13 -10.29 12.34
C MET A 228 11.16 -11.44 12.00
N PRO A 229 10.72 -12.26 12.98
CA PRO A 229 9.85 -13.43 12.76
C PRO A 229 8.54 -13.12 12.03
N GLU A 230 8.02 -11.91 12.19
CA GLU A 230 6.84 -11.37 11.52
C GLU A 230 6.96 -11.48 9.99
N LYS A 231 8.15 -11.17 9.43
CA LYS A 231 8.39 -11.15 7.98
C LYS A 231 8.24 -12.54 7.35
N PHE A 232 8.68 -13.58 8.05
CA PHE A 232 8.58 -14.98 7.61
C PHE A 232 7.14 -15.51 7.61
N LYS A 233 6.29 -14.97 8.49
CA LYS A 233 4.89 -15.41 8.66
C LYS A 233 3.93 -14.63 7.76
N TRP A 234 4.29 -13.39 7.41
CA TRP A 234 3.38 -12.41 6.80
C TRP A 234 2.75 -12.88 5.49
N ASP A 235 3.50 -13.46 4.56
CA ASP A 235 2.92 -13.89 3.28
C ASP A 235 1.83 -14.95 3.43
N GLY A 236 2.01 -15.86 4.41
CA GLY A 236 1.00 -16.84 4.79
C GLY A 236 -0.25 -16.18 5.38
N ILE A 237 -0.07 -15.14 6.20
CA ILE A 237 -1.14 -14.34 6.81
C ILE A 237 -1.90 -13.57 5.72
N LEU A 238 -1.18 -12.82 4.87
CA LEU A 238 -1.74 -12.04 3.77
C LEU A 238 -2.59 -12.92 2.86
N ARG A 239 -2.07 -14.08 2.44
CA ARG A 239 -2.82 -15.02 1.62
C ARG A 239 -4.03 -15.60 2.35
N ASN A 240 -3.82 -16.24 3.50
CA ASN A 240 -4.80 -17.16 4.07
C ASN A 240 -5.81 -16.46 4.99
N LYS A 241 -5.39 -15.41 5.71
CA LYS A 241 -6.24 -14.69 6.68
C LYS A 241 -6.84 -13.42 6.12
N ILE A 242 -6.15 -12.73 5.21
CA ILE A 242 -6.60 -11.44 4.68
C ILE A 242 -7.30 -11.62 3.33
N LEU A 243 -6.61 -12.17 2.32
CA LEU A 243 -7.09 -12.16 0.94
C LEU A 243 -8.10 -13.28 0.64
N ALA A 244 -7.78 -14.54 0.98
CA ALA A 244 -8.63 -15.67 0.65
C ALA A 244 -10.07 -15.55 1.20
N PRO A 245 -10.31 -15.08 2.45
CA PRO A 245 -11.67 -14.98 2.99
C PRO A 245 -12.59 -13.98 2.28
N ILE A 246 -12.01 -13.02 1.55
CA ILE A 246 -12.76 -11.96 0.84
C ILE A 246 -12.62 -12.05 -0.68
N ALA A 247 -12.04 -13.13 -1.20
CA ALA A 247 -11.71 -13.22 -2.62
C ALA A 247 -12.95 -13.10 -3.53
N ASP A 248 -14.08 -13.67 -3.11
CA ASP A 248 -15.34 -13.68 -3.87
C ASP A 248 -16.07 -12.32 -3.92
N GLN A 249 -15.70 -11.36 -3.08
CA GLN A 249 -16.34 -10.03 -3.02
C GLN A 249 -15.50 -8.93 -3.67
N LEU A 250 -14.17 -9.11 -3.79
CA LEU A 250 -13.28 -8.07 -4.28
C LEU A 250 -13.46 -7.78 -5.78
N VAL A 251 -13.57 -6.48 -6.08
CA VAL A 251 -13.64 -5.89 -7.42
C VAL A 251 -12.38 -5.08 -7.71
N GLU A 252 -11.79 -4.46 -6.70
CA GLU A 252 -10.52 -3.73 -6.81
C GLU A 252 -9.60 -4.13 -5.65
N LEU A 253 -8.36 -4.47 -5.98
CA LEU A 253 -7.33 -4.83 -5.02
C LEU A 253 -6.07 -4.01 -5.32
N SER A 254 -5.54 -3.35 -4.30
CA SER A 254 -4.21 -2.75 -4.31
C SER A 254 -3.41 -3.34 -3.16
N ILE A 255 -2.21 -3.82 -3.45
CA ILE A 255 -1.25 -4.27 -2.43
C ILE A 255 0.06 -3.57 -2.71
N GLY A 256 0.52 -2.81 -1.73
CA GLY A 256 1.85 -2.22 -1.69
C GLY A 256 2.46 -2.42 -0.31
N ALA A 257 3.72 -2.04 -0.19
CA ALA A 257 4.48 -2.13 1.05
C ALA A 257 5.47 -0.97 1.15
N GLN A 258 6.08 -0.81 2.32
CA GLN A 258 7.18 0.12 2.55
C GLN A 258 8.46 -0.31 1.81
N TYR A 259 8.70 -1.62 1.72
CA TYR A 259 9.82 -2.27 1.07
C TYR A 259 9.35 -3.35 0.09
N GLU A 260 10.25 -3.91 -0.69
CA GLU A 260 9.94 -5.01 -1.60
C GLU A 260 9.37 -6.22 -0.85
N TRP A 261 8.31 -6.82 -1.41
CA TRP A 261 7.63 -7.97 -0.81
C TRP A 261 7.39 -9.10 -1.80
N GLY A 262 7.14 -10.28 -1.26
CA GLY A 262 6.65 -11.44 -1.99
C GLY A 262 7.72 -12.39 -2.54
N LEU A 263 9.00 -12.10 -2.33
CA LEU A 263 10.11 -13.00 -2.64
C LEU A 263 10.89 -13.42 -1.39
N LEU A 264 11.41 -12.46 -0.63
CA LEU A 264 12.22 -12.66 0.58
C LEU A 264 11.77 -11.72 1.71
N PRO A 265 11.95 -12.10 2.99
CA PRO A 265 12.48 -13.39 3.44
C PRO A 265 11.48 -14.56 3.26
N ALA A 266 10.19 -14.26 3.11
CA ALA A 266 9.18 -15.22 2.70
C ALA A 266 8.72 -14.96 1.26
N ARG A 267 8.35 -16.06 0.59
CA ARG A 267 7.75 -16.02 -0.75
C ARG A 267 6.23 -16.01 -0.67
N PHE A 268 5.63 -15.07 -1.39
CA PHE A 268 4.18 -14.99 -1.53
C PHE A 268 3.68 -16.08 -2.49
N LYS A 269 3.09 -17.13 -1.92
CA LYS A 269 2.53 -18.27 -2.68
C LYS A 269 1.10 -17.98 -3.14
N GLY A 270 0.94 -17.11 -4.13
CA GLY A 270 -0.37 -16.69 -4.64
C GLY A 270 -1.21 -17.78 -5.34
N LYS A 271 -0.61 -18.91 -5.71
CA LYS A 271 -1.30 -20.00 -6.42
C LYS A 271 -2.58 -20.45 -5.70
N GLY A 272 -3.67 -20.53 -6.46
CA GLY A 272 -5.00 -20.90 -5.96
C GLY A 272 -5.82 -19.73 -5.39
N LEU A 273 -5.26 -18.51 -5.31
CA LEU A 273 -6.07 -17.31 -5.05
C LEU A 273 -6.85 -16.95 -6.32
N LEU A 274 -8.18 -17.08 -6.25
CA LEU A 274 -9.09 -16.74 -7.34
C LEU A 274 -10.03 -15.65 -6.89
N PHE A 275 -10.02 -14.52 -7.59
CA PHE A 275 -10.88 -13.37 -7.35
C PHE A 275 -11.87 -13.22 -8.51
N PRO A 276 -13.00 -13.95 -8.51
CA PRO A 276 -13.88 -14.06 -9.68
C PRO A 276 -14.43 -12.71 -10.16
N LYS A 277 -14.56 -11.73 -9.27
CA LYS A 277 -15.10 -10.40 -9.57
C LYS A 277 -14.03 -9.32 -9.79
N LEU A 278 -12.75 -9.65 -9.66
CA LEU A 278 -11.67 -8.66 -9.68
C LEU A 278 -11.54 -8.01 -11.05
N LYS A 279 -11.73 -6.69 -11.09
CA LYS A 279 -11.62 -5.88 -12.31
C LYS A 279 -10.36 -5.04 -12.34
N LYS A 280 -9.80 -4.70 -11.18
CA LYS A 280 -8.59 -3.90 -11.06
C LYS A 280 -7.63 -4.51 -10.06
N LEU A 281 -6.38 -4.64 -10.46
CA LEU A 281 -5.29 -5.02 -9.59
C LEU A 281 -4.17 -3.98 -9.68
N ARG A 282 -3.68 -3.53 -8.53
CA ARG A 282 -2.45 -2.75 -8.39
C ARG A 282 -1.49 -3.52 -7.49
N LEU A 283 -0.27 -3.72 -7.95
CA LEU A 283 0.84 -4.19 -7.14
C LEU A 283 1.87 -3.07 -7.06
N ASP A 284 2.37 -2.81 -5.86
CA ASP A 284 3.45 -1.87 -5.59
C ASP A 284 4.59 -2.60 -4.89
N LEU A 285 5.85 -2.37 -5.29
CA LEU A 285 7.03 -3.00 -4.68
C LEU A 285 6.98 -4.55 -4.62
N TYR A 286 6.34 -5.20 -5.59
CA TYR A 286 6.30 -6.67 -5.65
C TYR A 286 7.57 -7.22 -6.31
N ALA A 287 8.38 -7.96 -5.55
CA ALA A 287 9.61 -8.58 -6.03
C ALA A 287 9.36 -9.96 -6.65
N ILE A 288 9.92 -10.18 -7.84
CA ILE A 288 9.72 -11.39 -8.63
C ILE A 288 11.06 -12.13 -8.76
N GLY A 289 11.12 -13.38 -8.32
CA GLY A 289 12.27 -14.28 -8.38
C GLY A 289 11.91 -15.73 -8.67
N HIS A 290 10.67 -16.00 -9.12
CA HIS A 290 10.21 -17.34 -9.50
C HIS A 290 9.27 -17.27 -10.69
N TYR A 291 9.25 -18.32 -11.52
CA TYR A 291 8.49 -18.30 -12.78
C TYR A 291 6.97 -18.26 -12.59
N ASP A 292 6.48 -18.76 -11.45
CA ASP A 292 5.06 -18.93 -11.13
C ASP A 292 4.48 -17.78 -10.27
N GLN A 293 5.30 -16.82 -9.81
CA GLN A 293 4.86 -15.77 -8.88
C GLN A 293 3.78 -14.85 -9.50
N MET A 294 3.75 -14.73 -10.82
CA MET A 294 2.72 -13.97 -11.53
C MET A 294 1.53 -14.82 -11.98
N ASP A 295 1.53 -16.14 -11.74
CA ASP A 295 0.46 -17.02 -12.22
C ASP A 295 -0.88 -16.68 -11.56
N TRP A 296 -0.88 -16.32 -10.27
CA TRP A 296 -2.10 -15.88 -9.60
C TRP A 296 -2.68 -14.61 -10.23
N VAL A 297 -1.86 -13.70 -10.76
CA VAL A 297 -2.35 -12.53 -11.51
C VAL A 297 -2.96 -12.97 -12.84
N LEU A 298 -2.28 -13.88 -13.54
CA LEU A 298 -2.74 -14.42 -14.82
C LEU A 298 -4.04 -15.21 -14.69
N ASP A 299 -4.31 -15.83 -13.55
CA ASP A 299 -5.56 -16.55 -13.26
C ASP A 299 -6.78 -15.63 -13.19
N GLN A 300 -6.59 -14.32 -12.99
CA GLN A 300 -7.68 -13.34 -12.87
C GLN A 300 -8.18 -12.89 -14.26
N LYS A 301 -8.88 -13.78 -14.97
CA LYS A 301 -9.36 -13.52 -16.35
C LYS A 301 -10.33 -12.35 -16.48
N SER A 302 -10.96 -11.95 -15.38
CA SER A 302 -11.89 -10.82 -15.29
C SER A 302 -11.20 -9.46 -15.21
N LEU A 303 -9.86 -9.40 -15.07
CA LEU A 303 -9.10 -8.16 -14.95
C LEU A 303 -9.25 -7.28 -16.19
N THR A 304 -9.70 -6.05 -15.94
CA THR A 304 -9.77 -4.98 -16.95
C THR A 304 -8.65 -3.97 -16.79
N ARG A 305 -8.08 -3.85 -15.59
CA ARG A 305 -6.97 -2.94 -15.28
C ARG A 305 -5.91 -3.63 -14.44
N LEU A 306 -4.66 -3.51 -14.88
CA LEU A 306 -3.49 -4.00 -14.16
C LEU A 306 -2.45 -2.88 -14.09
N HIS A 307 -2.10 -2.48 -12.87
CA HIS A 307 -1.06 -1.49 -12.60
C HIS A 307 0.06 -2.15 -11.79
N LEU A 308 1.29 -2.05 -12.29
CA LEU A 308 2.50 -2.57 -11.65
C LEU A 308 3.43 -1.39 -11.36
N GLU A 309 3.44 -0.91 -10.13
CA GLU A 309 4.28 0.19 -9.71
C GLU A 309 5.46 -0.39 -8.92
N HIS A 310 6.69 0.01 -9.25
CA HIS A 310 7.93 -0.46 -8.61
C HIS A 310 8.06 -1.99 -8.47
N CYS A 311 7.35 -2.76 -9.30
CA CYS A 311 7.46 -4.21 -9.31
C CYS A 311 8.69 -4.56 -10.14
N GLN A 312 9.57 -5.42 -9.63
CA GLN A 312 10.87 -5.64 -10.23
C GLN A 312 11.22 -7.13 -10.22
N ILE A 313 12.04 -7.55 -11.18
CA ILE A 313 12.55 -8.92 -11.21
C ILE A 313 13.92 -8.93 -10.52
N VAL A 314 14.04 -9.72 -9.46
CA VAL A 314 15.31 -10.01 -8.81
C VAL A 314 16.06 -10.97 -9.73
N THR A 315 17.15 -10.49 -10.31
CA THR A 315 17.95 -11.27 -11.27
C THR A 315 19.13 -11.94 -10.62
N HIS A 316 19.53 -11.44 -9.46
CA HIS A 316 20.70 -11.88 -8.72
C HIS A 316 20.37 -12.00 -7.26
N LEU A 317 20.71 -13.15 -6.69
CA LEU A 317 20.47 -13.48 -5.30
C LEU A 317 21.79 -13.86 -4.65
N HIS A 318 22.09 -13.17 -3.56
CA HIS A 318 23.34 -13.28 -2.82
C HIS A 318 23.03 -13.30 -1.32
N PHE A 319 23.47 -14.34 -0.62
CA PHE A 319 23.29 -14.46 0.82
C PHE A 319 24.40 -15.34 1.41
N SER A 320 24.67 -15.17 2.70
CA SER A 320 25.71 -15.93 3.41
C SER A 320 25.16 -17.27 3.92
N ASP A 321 26.03 -18.12 4.48
CA ASP A 321 25.59 -19.38 5.09
C ASP A 321 24.71 -19.16 6.35
N GLN A 322 24.74 -17.96 6.96
CA GLN A 322 23.93 -17.66 8.14
C GLN A 322 22.43 -17.62 7.81
N GLU A 323 22.08 -17.33 6.56
CA GLU A 323 20.71 -17.26 6.07
C GLU A 323 20.18 -18.58 5.51
N GLU A 324 20.94 -19.69 5.61
CA GLU A 324 20.42 -21.04 5.32
C GLU A 324 19.14 -21.35 6.15
N GLU A 325 19.03 -20.76 7.34
CA GLU A 325 17.87 -20.94 8.23
C GLU A 325 16.57 -20.32 7.67
N TRP A 326 16.65 -19.46 6.65
CA TRP A 326 15.48 -18.79 6.06
C TRP A 326 14.69 -19.68 5.09
N ASP A 327 15.18 -20.88 4.77
CA ASP A 327 14.56 -21.82 3.83
C ASP A 327 14.25 -21.17 2.46
N ILE A 328 15.21 -20.38 1.96
CA ILE A 328 15.09 -19.68 0.67
C ILE A 328 15.03 -20.72 -0.46
N SER A 329 13.89 -20.78 -1.15
CA SER A 329 13.75 -21.63 -2.34
C SER A 329 14.58 -21.08 -3.49
N THR A 330 15.59 -21.84 -3.93
CA THR A 330 16.43 -21.53 -5.09
C THR A 330 16.12 -22.42 -6.30
N ASP A 331 14.96 -23.11 -6.31
CA ASP A 331 14.60 -24.12 -7.32
C ASP A 331 14.56 -23.59 -8.77
N ASP A 332 14.20 -22.31 -8.94
CA ASP A 332 14.13 -21.64 -10.25
C ASP A 332 15.43 -20.87 -10.58
N TRP A 333 16.44 -20.97 -9.72
CA TRP A 333 17.67 -20.19 -9.81
C TRP A 333 18.85 -21.06 -10.22
N GLU A 334 19.78 -20.47 -10.97
CA GLU A 334 21.03 -21.13 -11.35
C GLU A 334 22.15 -20.66 -10.44
N SER A 335 22.86 -21.60 -9.80
CA SER A 335 24.08 -21.28 -9.07
C SER A 335 25.13 -20.80 -10.07
N SER A 336 25.71 -19.64 -9.80
CA SER A 336 26.74 -19.05 -10.65
C SER A 336 28.08 -19.07 -9.93
N ASN A 337 29.12 -19.44 -10.69
CA ASN A 337 30.52 -19.39 -10.25
C ASN A 337 31.21 -18.09 -10.72
N GLU A 338 30.44 -17.14 -11.26
CA GLU A 338 30.96 -15.84 -11.66
C GLU A 338 31.38 -15.04 -10.42
N ASP A 339 32.38 -14.17 -10.59
CA ASP A 339 32.89 -13.34 -9.50
C ASP A 339 31.76 -12.38 -9.07
N PRO A 340 31.20 -12.54 -7.86
CA PRO A 340 30.14 -11.65 -7.41
C PRO A 340 30.68 -10.22 -7.39
N TRP A 341 29.86 -9.25 -7.78
CA TRP A 341 30.27 -7.83 -7.82
C TRP A 341 30.61 -7.27 -6.43
N PHE A 342 30.31 -8.04 -5.38
CA PHE A 342 30.69 -7.81 -4.00
C PHE A 342 31.92 -8.64 -3.61
N ARG A 343 32.92 -7.99 -3.02
CA ARG A 343 34.21 -8.59 -2.62
C ARG A 343 34.16 -9.35 -1.28
N SER A 344 32.99 -9.67 -0.77
CA SER A 344 32.80 -10.12 0.61
C SER A 344 32.20 -11.53 0.66
N LEU A 345 32.91 -12.41 1.38
CA LEU A 345 32.57 -13.65 2.12
C LEU A 345 31.38 -14.55 1.78
N ALA A 346 30.42 -14.17 0.93
CA ALA A 346 29.31 -15.05 0.61
C ALA A 346 29.75 -16.24 -0.23
N THR A 347 29.17 -17.37 0.12
CA THR A 347 29.43 -18.69 -0.43
C THR A 347 28.45 -19.04 -1.56
N ASN A 348 27.28 -18.37 -1.58
CA ASN A 348 26.16 -18.73 -2.42
C ASN A 348 25.70 -17.57 -3.30
N TYR A 349 25.91 -17.71 -4.60
CA TYR A 349 25.52 -16.72 -5.61
C TYR A 349 24.66 -17.38 -6.69
N TYR A 350 23.53 -16.75 -6.98
CA TYR A 350 22.53 -17.27 -7.91
C TYR A 350 22.05 -16.22 -8.91
N THR A 351 21.78 -16.68 -10.12
CA THR A 351 21.23 -15.89 -11.23
C THR A 351 19.85 -16.41 -11.63
N PHE A 352 18.94 -15.50 -12.00
CA PHE A 352 17.61 -15.82 -12.50
C PHE A 352 17.41 -15.25 -13.91
N ASP A 353 16.88 -16.06 -14.82
CA ASP A 353 16.81 -15.76 -16.25
C ASP A 353 15.46 -15.15 -16.70
N LEU A 354 14.46 -15.03 -15.81
CA LEU A 354 13.18 -14.43 -16.16
C LEU A 354 13.36 -12.96 -16.55
N ARG A 355 12.65 -12.53 -17.59
CA ARG A 355 12.70 -11.17 -18.12
C ARG A 355 11.30 -10.59 -18.29
N TRP A 356 11.21 -9.26 -18.27
CA TRP A 356 9.93 -8.55 -18.36
C TRP A 356 9.20 -8.81 -19.68
N ASN A 357 9.93 -8.97 -20.78
CA ASN A 357 9.37 -9.36 -22.07
C ASN A 357 8.49 -10.61 -21.99
N THR A 358 8.92 -11.62 -21.21
CA THR A 358 8.19 -12.87 -21.00
C THR A 358 6.93 -12.61 -20.20
N ILE A 359 7.00 -11.82 -19.13
CA ILE A 359 5.86 -11.45 -18.29
C ILE A 359 4.82 -10.64 -19.10
N PHE A 360 5.26 -9.64 -19.87
CA PHE A 360 4.37 -8.85 -20.72
C PHE A 360 3.69 -9.70 -21.78
N ASP A 361 4.40 -10.66 -22.37
CA ASP A 361 3.82 -11.60 -23.31
C ASP A 361 2.78 -12.53 -22.65
N LYS A 362 3.05 -12.99 -21.43
CA LYS A 362 2.08 -13.75 -20.63
C LYS A 362 0.82 -12.91 -20.36
N PHE A 363 0.94 -11.63 -19.96
CA PHE A 363 -0.24 -10.76 -19.77
C PHE A 363 -1.01 -10.53 -21.07
N ARG A 364 -0.29 -10.24 -22.16
CA ARG A 364 -0.88 -9.99 -23.48
C ARG A 364 -1.77 -11.17 -23.92
N LYS A 365 -1.29 -12.40 -23.73
CA LYS A 365 -1.99 -13.64 -24.12
C LYS A 365 -2.99 -14.12 -23.06
N GLY A 366 -2.65 -13.95 -21.79
CA GLY A 366 -3.33 -14.58 -20.65
C GLY A 366 -4.45 -13.76 -20.01
N LEU A 367 -4.48 -12.44 -20.22
CA LEU A 367 -5.49 -11.53 -19.67
C LEU A 367 -6.36 -10.95 -20.81
N PRO A 368 -7.44 -11.65 -21.22
CA PRO A 368 -8.21 -11.30 -22.42
C PRO A 368 -9.02 -10.01 -22.27
N GLU A 369 -9.50 -9.70 -21.07
CA GLU A 369 -10.35 -8.53 -20.77
C GLU A 369 -9.57 -7.26 -20.43
N LEU A 370 -8.23 -7.33 -20.47
CA LEU A 370 -7.36 -6.22 -20.07
C LEU A 370 -7.48 -5.06 -21.06
N THR A 371 -8.01 -3.93 -20.58
CA THR A 371 -8.22 -2.69 -21.35
C THR A 371 -7.45 -1.49 -20.81
N GLU A 372 -6.81 -1.63 -19.65
CA GLU A 372 -5.85 -0.66 -19.12
C GLU A 372 -4.65 -1.39 -18.51
N PHE A 373 -3.46 -1.02 -18.94
CA PHE A 373 -2.21 -1.52 -18.39
C PHE A 373 -1.31 -0.33 -18.06
N ARG A 374 -0.70 -0.33 -16.87
CA ARG A 374 0.32 0.62 -16.47
C ARG A 374 1.45 -0.12 -15.79
N VAL A 375 2.66 0.35 -16.06
CA VAL A 375 3.86 -0.07 -15.36
C VAL A 375 4.75 1.16 -15.16
N GLY A 376 5.40 1.24 -14.00
CA GLY A 376 6.30 2.32 -13.66
C GLY A 376 7.35 1.88 -12.64
N TRP A 377 8.58 2.37 -12.79
CA TRP A 377 9.71 2.09 -11.89
C TRP A 377 10.38 3.37 -11.37
N ALA A 378 9.76 4.53 -11.58
CA ALA A 378 10.31 5.81 -11.14
C ALA A 378 10.05 6.02 -9.65
N LEU A 379 11.11 6.22 -8.85
CA LEU A 379 11.00 6.58 -7.44
C LEU A 379 10.12 7.83 -7.27
N ILE A 380 9.55 7.98 -6.06
CA ILE A 380 8.79 9.17 -5.66
C ILE A 380 9.69 10.41 -5.85
N GLY A 381 9.46 11.16 -6.93
CA GLY A 381 10.17 12.41 -7.22
C GLY A 381 10.92 12.45 -8.56
N GLU A 382 11.08 11.32 -9.25
CA GLU A 382 11.77 11.27 -10.54
C GLU A 382 10.83 11.15 -11.73
N SER A 383 11.32 11.54 -12.91
CA SER A 383 10.52 11.58 -14.13
C SER A 383 10.05 10.19 -14.55
N LYS A 384 8.77 10.08 -14.89
CA LYS A 384 8.16 8.87 -15.48
C LYS A 384 8.98 8.37 -16.66
N GLY A 385 9.37 7.10 -16.61
CA GLY A 385 9.78 6.35 -17.81
C GLY A 385 11.18 5.76 -17.78
N ASP A 386 11.90 5.79 -16.65
CA ASP A 386 13.14 5.04 -16.59
C ASP A 386 12.85 3.53 -16.52
N PHE A 387 13.36 2.82 -17.52
CA PHE A 387 13.28 1.36 -17.64
C PHE A 387 14.47 0.68 -16.96
N SER A 388 15.51 1.43 -16.56
CA SER A 388 16.74 0.90 -15.97
C SER A 388 16.49 0.09 -14.70
N ARG A 389 15.53 0.53 -13.87
CA ARG A 389 15.25 -0.04 -12.53
C ARG A 389 14.31 -1.24 -12.51
N ARG A 390 14.04 -1.86 -13.67
CA ARG A 390 13.10 -2.99 -13.75
C ARG A 390 13.66 -4.33 -13.25
N TYR A 391 14.98 -4.38 -13.06
CA TYR A 391 15.73 -5.48 -12.47
C TYR A 391 16.45 -5.00 -11.21
N LEU A 392 16.57 -5.88 -10.22
CA LEU A 392 17.36 -5.63 -9.02
C LEU A 392 18.14 -6.87 -8.61
N ASN A 393 18.96 -6.72 -7.57
CA ASN A 393 19.59 -7.81 -6.85
C ASN A 393 19.13 -7.83 -5.38
N PHE A 394 19.17 -9.01 -4.79
CA PHE A 394 19.10 -9.20 -3.34
C PHE A 394 20.50 -9.54 -2.83
N SER A 395 20.98 -8.82 -1.81
CA SER A 395 22.22 -9.14 -1.10
C SER A 395 22.09 -8.91 0.39
N THR A 396 22.46 -9.90 1.21
CA THR A 396 22.57 -9.70 2.66
C THR A 396 23.82 -8.89 3.05
N ASP A 397 24.76 -8.65 2.13
CA ASP A 397 25.85 -7.70 2.37
C ASP A 397 25.37 -6.23 2.34
N GLY A 398 24.19 -5.97 1.76
CA GLY A 398 23.65 -4.64 1.48
C GLY A 398 22.79 -4.03 2.60
N PHE A 399 22.86 -4.55 3.83
CA PHE A 399 22.00 -4.09 4.93
C PHE A 399 22.08 -2.57 5.16
N PRO A 400 20.95 -1.92 5.52
CA PRO A 400 19.63 -2.49 5.88
C PRO A 400 18.71 -2.97 4.74
N VAL A 401 18.92 -2.50 3.51
CA VAL A 401 17.97 -2.71 2.41
C VAL A 401 18.59 -3.74 1.47
N PRO A 402 18.33 -5.03 1.66
CA PRO A 402 19.02 -6.07 0.89
C PRO A 402 18.64 -6.03 -0.60
N PHE A 403 17.53 -5.36 -0.93
CA PHE A 403 17.12 -5.04 -2.29
C PHE A 403 17.78 -3.74 -2.75
N MET A 404 18.94 -3.85 -3.37
CA MET A 404 19.73 -2.68 -3.75
C MET A 404 19.32 -2.14 -5.12
N GLN A 405 18.99 -0.85 -5.17
CA GLN A 405 18.50 -0.21 -6.39
C GLN A 405 19.47 0.78 -7.05
N GLU A 406 20.34 1.53 -6.32
CA GLU A 406 21.13 2.57 -7.00
C GLU A 406 22.34 3.23 -6.30
N GLU A 407 22.36 3.47 -4.98
CA GLU A 407 23.49 4.24 -4.40
C GLU A 407 24.84 3.49 -4.44
N GLU A 408 24.79 2.17 -4.69
CA GLU A 408 25.95 1.36 -5.04
C GLU A 408 26.16 1.19 -6.54
N TYR A 409 25.24 1.60 -7.41
CA TYR A 409 25.39 1.57 -8.87
C TYR A 409 26.69 2.25 -9.30
N ASP A 410 27.03 3.39 -8.71
CA ASP A 410 28.31 4.07 -8.99
C ASP A 410 29.53 3.30 -8.46
N ARG A 411 29.38 2.50 -7.40
CA ARG A 411 30.44 1.65 -6.83
C ARG A 411 30.66 0.37 -7.62
N VAL A 412 29.62 -0.17 -8.23
CA VAL A 412 29.66 -1.48 -8.92
C VAL A 412 29.41 -1.41 -10.43
N LYS A 413 29.21 -0.23 -11.04
CA LYS A 413 29.04 -0.09 -12.51
C LYS A 413 30.21 -0.60 -13.36
N GLU A 414 31.40 -0.73 -12.78
CA GLU A 414 32.56 -1.33 -13.45
C GLU A 414 32.58 -2.86 -13.33
N CYS A 415 31.75 -3.41 -12.45
CA CYS A 415 31.59 -4.83 -12.24
C CYS A 415 30.74 -5.43 -13.38
N LYS A 416 31.15 -6.58 -13.90
CA LYS A 416 30.49 -7.28 -15.02
C LYS A 416 29.64 -8.42 -14.50
N TYR A 417 28.52 -8.67 -15.15
CA TYR A 417 27.47 -9.67 -14.90
C TYR A 417 26.26 -9.16 -14.10
N GLY A 418 26.23 -7.87 -13.75
CA GLY A 418 25.26 -7.27 -12.83
C GLY A 418 23.80 -7.24 -13.29
N PRO A 419 22.85 -6.85 -12.40
CA PRO A 419 21.48 -6.55 -12.82
C PRO A 419 21.41 -5.47 -13.92
N TRP A 420 22.41 -4.57 -14.00
CA TRP A 420 22.53 -3.57 -15.07
C TRP A 420 22.88 -4.18 -16.42
N ASP A 421 23.77 -5.17 -16.49
CA ASP A 421 24.08 -5.86 -17.74
C ASP A 421 22.85 -6.60 -18.25
N VAL A 422 22.08 -7.23 -17.35
CA VAL A 422 20.77 -7.81 -17.68
C VAL A 422 19.78 -6.75 -18.16
N ALA A 423 19.76 -5.58 -17.52
CA ALA A 423 18.90 -4.47 -17.92
C ALA A 423 19.27 -3.91 -19.29
N ASP A 424 20.55 -3.83 -19.64
CA ASP A 424 21.01 -3.35 -20.94
C ASP A 424 20.72 -4.40 -22.03
N ASP A 425 21.08 -5.66 -21.80
CA ASP A 425 20.90 -6.75 -22.76
C ASP A 425 19.41 -7.01 -23.08
N ALA A 426 18.52 -6.89 -22.09
CA ALA A 426 17.09 -7.14 -22.26
C ALA A 426 16.29 -5.91 -22.74
N TYR A 427 16.90 -4.71 -22.82
CA TYR A 427 16.19 -3.44 -23.00
C TYR A 427 15.25 -3.45 -24.21
N ASP A 428 15.80 -3.70 -25.40
CA ASP A 428 15.03 -3.65 -26.65
C ASP A 428 13.91 -4.69 -26.66
N MET A 429 14.14 -5.88 -26.09
CA MET A 429 13.16 -6.95 -26.03
C MET A 429 12.01 -6.61 -25.07
N ASP A 430 12.31 -6.06 -23.90
CA ASP A 430 11.30 -5.69 -22.91
C ASP A 430 10.45 -4.52 -23.40
N VAL A 431 11.07 -3.50 -24.01
CA VAL A 431 10.37 -2.36 -24.61
C VAL A 431 9.45 -2.82 -25.74
N ALA A 432 9.95 -3.67 -26.65
CA ALA A 432 9.13 -4.20 -27.74
C ALA A 432 7.92 -4.99 -27.24
N ALA A 433 8.10 -5.84 -26.21
CA ALA A 433 7.03 -6.61 -25.60
C ALA A 433 6.01 -5.72 -24.86
N LEU A 434 6.48 -4.69 -24.15
CA LEU A 434 5.62 -3.72 -23.48
C LEU A 434 4.75 -2.95 -24.49
N GLU A 435 5.34 -2.45 -25.57
CA GLU A 435 4.59 -1.74 -26.61
C GLU A 435 3.61 -2.66 -27.33
N ALA A 436 3.97 -3.92 -27.57
CA ALA A 436 3.04 -4.93 -28.08
C ALA A 436 1.84 -5.14 -27.14
N LEU A 437 2.08 -5.25 -25.82
CA LEU A 437 1.03 -5.34 -24.81
C LEU A 437 0.14 -4.09 -24.82
N LYS A 438 0.72 -2.89 -24.74
CA LYS A 438 -0.03 -1.62 -24.77
C LYS A 438 -0.91 -1.49 -26.00
N LYS A 439 -0.39 -1.87 -27.18
CA LYS A 439 -1.14 -1.88 -28.43
C LYS A 439 -2.34 -2.83 -28.34
N THR A 440 -2.14 -4.06 -27.91
CA THR A 440 -3.24 -5.04 -27.73
C THR A 440 -4.30 -4.53 -26.76
N VAL A 441 -3.88 -3.94 -25.63
CA VAL A 441 -4.78 -3.34 -24.62
C VAL A 441 -5.59 -2.19 -25.21
N TYR A 442 -4.96 -1.33 -26.02
CA TYR A 442 -5.62 -0.23 -26.71
C TYR A 442 -6.67 -0.72 -27.73
N GLU A 443 -6.34 -1.75 -28.51
CA GLU A 443 -7.26 -2.36 -29.49
C GLU A 443 -8.50 -2.94 -28.80
N ARG A 444 -8.32 -3.65 -27.67
CA ARG A 444 -9.44 -4.17 -26.85
C ARG A 444 -10.35 -3.07 -26.34
N ARG A 445 -9.77 -1.99 -25.81
CA ARG A 445 -10.53 -0.83 -25.32
C ARG A 445 -11.39 -0.20 -26.42
N LYS A 446 -10.84 -0.08 -27.64
CA LYS A 446 -11.57 0.44 -28.80
C LYS A 446 -12.74 -0.47 -29.20
N GLY A 447 -12.53 -1.79 -29.17
CA GLY A 447 -13.56 -2.78 -29.52
C GLY A 447 -14.76 -2.81 -28.56
N GLN A 448 -14.57 -2.44 -27.29
CA GLN A 448 -15.65 -2.36 -26.29
C GLN A 448 -16.44 -1.03 -26.33
N SER A 449 -15.99 -0.04 -27.12
CA SER A 449 -16.61 1.30 -27.20
C SER A 449 -17.61 1.43 -28.37
N ILE A 450 -17.99 0.31 -28.98
CA ILE A 450 -19.01 0.19 -30.05
C ILE A 450 -20.15 -0.64 -29.48
#